data_AF-A0A8B8GIT6-F1
#
_entry.id   AF-A0A8B8GIT6-F1
#
_cell.length_a   1.000
_cell.length_b   1.000
_cell.length_c   1.000
_cell.angle_alpha   90.00
_cell.angle_beta   90.00
_cell.angle_gamma   90.00
#
_symmetry.space_group_name_H-M   'P 1'
#
loop_
_entity.id
_entity.type
_entity.pdbx_description
1 polymer ?
#
loop_
_entity_poly.entity_id
_entity_poly.type
_entity_poly.pdbx_seq_one_letter_code
_entity_poly.pdbx_strand_id
1 'polypeptide(L)'
;MNVPELKFKQDVSTRWNSSFIMLERLIQIKPPLSAAITFLPHAPNFLTALEWELISDCLPLLKPFEIMTIELSGENYPTLSIVILLNTRTSVYTEKQNDYNSSRYFT
;
A
#
# COMPACT_ATOMS: atom_id res chain seq x y z
N MET A 1 -5.89 -24.54 -11.99
CA MET A 1 -5.04 -23.33 -12.13
C MET A 1 -4.37 -23.11 -10.79
N ASN A 2 -3.04 -23.12 -10.73
CA ASN A 2 -2.27 -22.99 -9.48
C ASN A 2 -2.05 -21.50 -9.16
N VAL A 3 -3.14 -20.78 -8.90
CA VAL A 3 -3.10 -19.34 -8.56
C VAL A 3 -2.93 -19.25 -7.05
N PRO A 4 -1.98 -18.45 -6.52
CA PRO A 4 -1.82 -18.33 -5.07
C PRO A 4 -3.11 -17.79 -4.45
N GLU A 5 -3.66 -18.52 -3.48
CA GLU A 5 -4.86 -18.09 -2.75
C GLU A 5 -4.53 -16.89 -1.86
N LEU A 6 -4.91 -15.71 -2.33
CA LEU A 6 -4.70 -14.47 -1.60
C LEU A 6 -5.85 -14.23 -0.61
N LYS A 7 -5.62 -14.54 0.67
CA LYS A 7 -6.53 -14.18 1.78
C LYS A 7 -6.50 -12.67 2.06
N PHE A 8 -7.60 -12.15 2.62
CA PHE A 8 -7.65 -10.82 3.21
C PHE A 8 -6.64 -10.70 4.34
N LYS A 9 -6.03 -9.52 4.47
CA LYS A 9 -5.22 -9.15 5.63
C LYS A 9 -5.97 -8.07 6.39
N GLN A 10 -6.17 -8.28 7.68
CA GLN A 10 -6.84 -7.33 8.53
C GLN A 10 -5.86 -6.27 9.01
N ASP A 11 -6.34 -5.03 9.09
CA ASP A 11 -5.62 -3.92 9.72
C ASP A 11 -5.46 -4.14 11.23
N VAL A 12 -4.33 -3.70 11.77
CA VAL A 12 -3.96 -3.76 13.20
C VAL A 12 -3.53 -2.37 13.61
N SER A 13 -4.40 -1.66 14.32
CA SER A 13 -4.24 -0.23 14.65
C SER A 13 -2.93 0.15 15.36
N THR A 14 -2.29 -0.80 16.07
CA THR A 14 -1.02 -0.58 16.77
C THR A 14 0.21 -0.67 15.85
N ARG A 15 0.04 -1.08 14.58
CA ARG A 15 1.10 -1.23 13.59
C ARG A 15 0.66 -0.58 12.28
N TRP A 16 1.15 0.62 12.04
CA TRP A 16 0.78 1.41 10.86
C TRP A 16 0.98 0.65 9.53
N ASN A 17 1.99 -0.23 9.46
CA ASN A 17 2.28 -1.05 8.28
C ASN A 17 1.16 -2.02 7.89
N SER A 18 0.37 -2.46 8.87
CA SER A 18 -0.73 -3.39 8.62
C SER A 18 -1.83 -2.76 7.76
N SER A 19 -2.07 -1.45 7.89
CA SER A 19 -3.00 -0.70 7.05
C SER A 19 -2.50 -0.65 5.60
N PHE A 20 -1.21 -0.34 5.40
CA PHE A 20 -0.58 -0.36 4.09
C PHE A 20 -0.68 -1.74 3.42
N ILE A 21 -0.32 -2.80 4.16
CA ILE A 21 -0.35 -4.18 3.68
C ILE A 21 -1.79 -4.63 3.35
N MET A 22 -2.78 -4.24 4.16
CA MET A 22 -4.19 -4.51 3.89
C MET A 22 -4.61 -3.86 2.57
N LEU A 23 -4.31 -2.58 2.36
CA LEU A 23 -4.67 -1.85 1.14
C LEU A 23 -3.97 -2.41 -0.10
N GLU A 24 -2.68 -2.76 0.00
CA GLU A 24 -1.94 -3.40 -1.09
C GLU A 24 -2.59 -4.75 -1.48
N ARG A 25 -2.98 -5.55 -0.48
CA ARG A 25 -3.69 -6.81 -0.69
C ARG A 25 -5.09 -6.59 -1.26
N LEU A 26 -5.79 -5.55 -0.82
CA LEU A 26 -7.14 -5.19 -1.26
C LEU A 26 -7.19 -4.90 -2.77
N ILE A 27 -6.18 -4.22 -3.31
CA ILE A 27 -6.05 -3.96 -4.75
C ILE A 27 -5.87 -5.28 -5.53
N GLN A 28 -5.05 -6.20 -5.03
CA GLN A 28 -4.80 -7.49 -5.71
C GLN A 28 -6.04 -8.38 -5.77
N ILE A 29 -6.88 -8.34 -4.73
CA ILE A 29 -8.11 -9.14 -4.64
C ILE A 29 -9.35 -8.40 -5.15
N LYS A 30 -9.21 -7.20 -5.71
CA LYS A 30 -10.34 -6.41 -6.23
C LYS A 30 -11.22 -7.21 -7.20
N PRO A 31 -10.68 -7.94 -8.21
CA PRO A 31 -11.53 -8.70 -9.14
C PRO A 31 -12.41 -9.78 -8.47
N PRO A 32 -11.86 -10.73 -7.68
CA PRO A 32 -12.69 -11.72 -7.00
C PRO A 32 -13.60 -11.10 -5.93
N LEU A 33 -13.18 -10.00 -5.29
CA LEU A 33 -14.01 -9.29 -4.30
C LEU A 33 -15.22 -8.62 -4.96
N SER A 34 -15.05 -7.96 -6.10
CA SER A 34 -16.15 -7.35 -6.85
C SER A 34 -17.18 -8.41 -7.25
N ALA A 35 -16.71 -9.56 -7.75
CA ALA A 35 -17.61 -10.68 -8.06
C ALA A 35 -18.37 -11.15 -6.81
N ALA A 36 -17.67 -11.42 -5.71
CA ALA A 36 -18.29 -11.89 -4.46
C ALA A 36 -19.37 -10.93 -3.95
N ILE A 37 -19.11 -9.61 -3.92
CA ILE A 37 -20.05 -8.60 -3.45
C ILE A 37 -21.33 -8.55 -4.29
N THR A 38 -21.22 -8.78 -5.61
CA THR A 38 -22.42 -8.86 -6.47
C THR A 38 -23.33 -10.04 -6.13
N PHE A 39 -22.78 -11.15 -5.61
CA PHE A 39 -23.55 -12.35 -5.25
C PHE A 39 -24.08 -12.36 -3.81
N LEU A 40 -23.63 -11.43 -2.95
CA LEU A 40 -23.96 -11.40 -1.53
C LEU A 40 -25.22 -10.54 -1.28
N PRO A 41 -26.33 -11.11 -0.79
CA PRO A 41 -27.61 -10.38 -0.60
C PRO A 41 -27.54 -9.20 0.38
N HIS A 42 -26.58 -9.25 1.31
CA HIS A 42 -26.37 -8.25 2.36
C HIS A 42 -24.92 -7.74 2.36
N ALA A 43 -24.32 -7.63 1.18
CA ALA A 43 -22.98 -7.06 1.08
C ALA A 43 -22.99 -5.60 1.56
N PRO A 44 -21.92 -5.15 2.26
CA PRO A 44 -21.74 -3.73 2.52
C PRO A 44 -21.54 -2.97 1.22
N ASN A 45 -21.78 -1.65 1.26
CA ASN A 45 -21.47 -0.78 0.13
C ASN A 45 -20.01 -0.95 -0.28
N PHE A 46 -19.80 -1.15 -1.58
CA PHE A 46 -18.46 -1.27 -2.12
C PHE A 46 -17.78 0.09 -2.23
N LEU A 47 -16.45 0.09 -2.26
CA LEU A 47 -15.66 1.30 -2.48
C LEU A 47 -16.00 1.92 -3.85
N THR A 48 -16.15 3.23 -3.85
CA THR A 48 -16.37 4.06 -5.03
C THR A 48 -15.14 4.05 -5.94
N ALA A 49 -15.32 4.43 -7.21
CA ALA A 49 -14.20 4.53 -8.16
C ALA A 49 -13.10 5.49 -7.66
N LEU A 50 -13.51 6.61 -7.05
CA LEU A 50 -12.60 7.60 -6.49
C LEU A 50 -11.81 7.06 -5.30
N GLU A 51 -12.44 6.29 -4.40
CA GLU A 51 -11.72 5.67 -3.29
C GLU A 51 -10.70 4.63 -3.77
N TRP A 52 -11.02 3.87 -4.83
CA TRP A 52 -10.07 2.95 -5.44
C TRP A 52 -8.87 3.66 -6.07
N GLU A 53 -9.09 4.79 -6.71
CA GLU A 53 -8.04 5.63 -7.29
C GLU A 53 -7.16 6.20 -6.18
N LEU A 54 -7.76 6.77 -5.13
CA LEU A 54 -7.06 7.30 -3.97
C LEU A 54 -6.15 6.24 -3.32
N ILE A 55 -6.67 5.02 -3.10
CA ILE A 55 -5.86 3.92 -2.55
C ILE A 55 -4.69 3.60 -3.48
N SER A 56 -4.92 3.57 -4.80
CA SER A 56 -3.89 3.29 -5.79
C SER A 56 -2.79 4.35 -5.83
N ASP A 57 -3.14 5.61 -5.60
CA ASP A 57 -2.19 6.72 -5.55
C ASP A 57 -1.44 6.80 -4.22
N CYS A 58 -2.08 6.44 -3.10
CA CYS A 58 -1.44 6.42 -1.78
C CYS A 58 -0.41 5.29 -1.63
N LEU A 59 -0.64 4.13 -2.24
CA LEU A 59 0.24 2.96 -2.08
C LEU A 59 1.71 3.24 -2.48
N PRO A 60 2.01 3.82 -3.66
CA PRO A 60 3.38 4.19 -4.04
C PRO A 60 4.05 5.16 -3.06
N LEU A 61 3.27 6.10 -2.50
CA LEU A 61 3.78 7.09 -1.53
C LEU A 61 4.15 6.44 -0.20
N LEU A 62 3.37 5.46 0.24
CA LEU A 62 3.57 4.75 1.52
C LEU A 62 4.60 3.61 1.44
N LYS A 63 4.79 3.02 0.26
CA LYS A 63 5.76 1.93 0.02
C LYS A 63 7.17 2.19 0.56
N PRO A 64 7.81 3.36 0.34
CA PRO A 64 9.15 3.62 0.87
C PRO A 64 9.21 3.62 2.40
N PHE A 65 8.17 4.12 3.07
CA PHE A 65 8.09 4.10 4.53
C PHE A 65 7.94 2.69 5.07
N GLU A 66 7.23 1.83 4.34
CA GLU A 66 7.07 0.42 4.72
C GLU A 66 8.41 -0.29 4.68
N ILE A 67 9.15 -0.12 3.58
CA ILE A 67 10.49 -0.68 3.42
C ILE A 67 11.40 -0.16 4.54
N MET A 68 11.40 1.16 4.79
CA MET A 68 12.18 1.77 5.86
C MET A 68 11.84 1.15 7.22
N THR A 69 10.56 0.97 7.55
CA THR A 69 10.14 0.41 8.85
C THR A 69 10.54 -1.04 8.99
N ILE A 70 10.43 -1.85 7.93
CA ILE A 70 10.88 -3.24 7.94
C ILE A 70 12.39 -3.30 8.21
N GLU A 71 13.18 -2.49 7.53
CA GLU A 71 14.63 -2.42 7.73
C GLU A 71 14.99 -1.88 9.13
N LEU A 72 14.31 -0.85 9.63
CA LEU A 72 14.60 -0.31 10.96
C LEU A 72 14.13 -1.21 12.10
N SER A 73 13.21 -2.14 11.84
CA SER A 73 12.73 -3.13 12.82
C SER A 73 13.65 -4.35 12.92
N GLY A 74 14.75 -4.40 12.14
CA GLY A 74 15.73 -5.47 12.22
C GLY A 74 16.55 -5.41 13.51
N GLU A 75 16.62 -6.52 14.24
CA GLU A 75 17.35 -6.60 15.51
C GLU A 75 18.82 -7.03 15.35
N ASN A 76 19.19 -7.54 14.17
CA ASN A 76 20.50 -8.16 13.93
C ASN A 76 21.56 -7.21 13.36
N TYR A 77 21.28 -5.90 13.25
CA TYR A 77 22.21 -4.91 12.69
C TYR A 77 21.99 -3.51 13.29
N PRO A 78 23.01 -2.62 13.28
CA PRO A 78 22.88 -1.27 13.82
C PRO A 78 21.97 -0.39 12.96
N THR A 79 20.69 -0.32 13.34
CA THR A 79 19.62 0.41 12.65
C THR A 79 19.75 1.94 12.74
N LEU A 80 20.31 2.47 13.83
CA LEU A 80 20.43 3.93 14.02
C LEU A 80 21.26 4.62 12.94
N SER A 81 22.34 3.97 12.49
CA SER A 81 23.22 4.46 11.42
C SER A 81 22.55 4.47 10.04
N ILE A 82 21.50 3.66 9.86
CA ILE A 82 20.77 3.47 8.61
C ILE A 82 19.67 4.55 8.44
N VAL A 83 19.18 5.14 9.53
CA VAL A 83 18.11 6.17 9.51
C VAL A 83 18.46 7.36 8.61
N ILE A 84 19.70 7.87 8.70
CA ILE A 84 20.16 9.02 7.90
C ILE A 84 20.16 8.67 6.39
N LEU A 85 20.58 7.44 6.08
CA LEU A 85 20.62 6.94 4.70
C LEU A 85 19.22 6.69 4.14
N LEU A 86 18.26 6.24 4.96
CA LEU A 86 16.89 6.02 4.52
C LEU A 86 16.15 7.34 4.28
N ASN A 87 16.36 8.37 5.10
CA ASN A 87 15.76 9.69 4.91
C ASN A 87 16.17 10.37 3.60
N THR A 88 17.45 10.28 3.23
CA THR A 88 17.93 10.84 1.95
C THR A 88 17.41 10.06 0.75
N ARG A 89 17.17 8.75 0.90
CA ARG A 89 16.57 7.93 -0.15
C ARG A 89 15.09 8.26 -0.35
N THR A 90 14.31 8.37 0.73
CA THR A 90 12.88 8.64 0.63
C THR A 90 12.58 10.00 0.02
N SER A 91 13.36 11.04 0.31
CA SER A 91 13.19 12.37 -0.30
C SER A 91 13.33 12.32 -1.83
N VAL A 92 14.31 11.58 -2.34
CA VAL A 92 14.53 11.40 -3.79
C VAL A 92 13.38 10.60 -4.42
N TYR A 93 12.84 9.59 -3.73
CA TYR A 93 11.67 8.85 -4.23
C TYR A 93 10.41 9.71 -4.27
N THR A 94 10.18 10.55 -3.26
CA THR A 94 9.03 11.45 -3.23
C THR A 94 9.09 12.51 -4.33
N GLU A 95 10.28 13.04 -4.64
CA GLU A 95 10.48 13.99 -5.75
C GLU A 95 10.14 13.34 -7.10
N LYS A 96 10.66 12.15 -7.37
CA LYS A 96 10.35 11.42 -8.61
C LYS A 96 8.86 11.10 -8.75
N GLN A 97 8.19 10.77 -7.64
CA GLN A 97 6.77 10.48 -7.66
C GLN A 97 5.93 11.73 -7.86
N ASN A 98 6.38 12.87 -7.33
CA ASN A 98 5.76 14.17 -7.57
C ASN A 98 5.85 14.58 -9.04
N ASP A 99 7.01 14.37 -9.68
CA ASP A 99 7.21 14.63 -11.10
C ASP A 99 6.30 13.74 -11.98
N TYR A 100 6.20 12.45 -11.65
CA TYR A 100 5.30 11.50 -12.32
C TYR A 100 3.82 11.90 -12.19
N ASN A 101 3.38 12.24 -10.98
CA ASN A 101 1.99 12.65 -10.74
C ASN A 101 1.66 13.97 -11.43
N SER A 102 2.57 14.94 -11.42
CA SER A 102 2.43 16.20 -12.16
C SER A 102 2.17 15.93 -13.64
N SER A 103 3.01 15.09 -14.27
CA SER A 103 2.82 14.73 -15.69
C SER A 103 1.49 14.02 -16.02
N ARG A 104 0.84 13.38 -15.04
CA ARG A 104 -0.37 12.58 -15.23
C ARG A 104 -1.66 13.40 -15.24
N TYR A 105 -1.70 14.52 -14.52
CA TYR A 105 -2.87 15.40 -14.43
C TYR A 105 -2.80 16.61 -15.40
N PHE A 106 -1.71 16.75 -16.18
CA PHE A 106 -1.53 17.79 -17.21
C PHE A 106 -1.73 17.29 -18.66
N THR A 107 -2.28 16.07 -18.84
CA THR A 107 -2.77 15.51 -20.13
C THR A 107 -4.23 15.12 -19.98
#